data_AF-A0A357WY05-F1
#
_entry.id   AF-A0A357WY05-F1
#
_cell.length_a   1.000
_cell.length_b   1.000
_cell.length_c   1.000
_cell.angle_alpha   90.00
_cell.angle_beta   90.00
_cell.angle_gamma   90.00
#
_symmetry.space_group_name_H-M   'P 1'
#
loop_
_entity.id
_entity.type
_entity.pdbx_description
1 polymer ?
#
loop_
_entity_poly.entity_id
_entity_poly.type
_entity_poly.pdbx_seq_one_letter_code
_entity_poly.pdbx_strand_id
1 'polypeptide(L)'
;MKRMGSVVLLFVLLLLLLTSCRDPFRHYGEYPQHFSIAINSLLGIAGSQRDRIEILEQDTKGRIMFAFISKFSAIDERPGLYSIMICQKTDSEYSYFYPDYHFVTAHT
;
A
#
# COMPACT_ATOMS: atom_id res chain seq x y z
N MET A 1 -36.62 27.74 13.39
CA MET A 1 -35.86 27.40 12.15
C MET A 1 -34.36 27.68 12.25
N LYS A 2 -33.89 28.88 12.66
CA LYS A 2 -32.45 29.20 12.77
C LYS A 2 -31.64 28.23 13.67
N ARG A 3 -32.17 27.87 14.86
CA ARG A 3 -31.52 26.90 15.77
C ARG A 3 -31.40 25.49 15.20
N MET A 4 -32.38 25.05 14.41
CA MET A 4 -32.40 23.71 13.83
C MET A 4 -31.35 23.60 12.70
N GLY A 5 -31.20 24.66 11.90
CA GLY A 5 -30.14 24.75 10.89
C GLY A 5 -28.73 24.73 11.48
N SER A 6 -28.52 25.41 12.62
CA SER A 6 -27.24 25.40 13.33
C SER A 6 -26.88 24.01 13.87
N VAL A 7 -27.86 23.24 14.35
CA VAL A 7 -27.63 21.87 14.85
C VAL A 7 -27.27 20.92 13.70
N VAL A 8 -27.96 21.02 12.57
CA VAL A 8 -27.65 20.23 11.36
C VAL A 8 -26.26 20.55 10.83
N LEU A 9 -25.90 21.84 10.76
CA LEU A 9 -24.57 22.26 10.30
C LEU A 9 -23.45 21.74 11.22
N LEU A 10 -23.66 21.77 12.54
CA LEU A 10 -22.71 21.22 13.50
C LEU A 10 -22.53 19.70 13.31
N PHE A 11 -23.63 18.99 13.06
CA PHE A 11 -23.60 17.54 12.83
C PHE A 11 -22.84 17.19 11.53
N VAL A 12 -23.05 17.96 10.46
CA VAL A 12 -22.31 17.81 9.19
C VAL A 12 -20.82 18.11 9.38
N LEU A 13 -20.47 19.16 10.13
CA LEU A 13 -19.07 19.49 10.43
C LEU A 13 -18.39 18.39 11.26
N LEU A 14 -19.08 17.83 12.26
CA LEU A 14 -18.58 16.70 13.04
C LEU A 14 -18.34 15.46 12.17
N LEU A 15 -19.24 15.16 11.22
CA LEU A 15 -19.06 14.04 10.29
C LEU A 15 -17.87 14.26 9.36
N LEU A 16 -17.64 15.48 8.86
CA LEU A 16 -16.49 15.82 8.02
C LEU A 16 -15.15 15.70 8.78
N LEU A 17 -15.14 16.04 10.07
CA LEU A 17 -13.96 15.86 10.92
C LEU A 17 -13.63 14.38 11.16
N LEU A 18 -14.64 13.51 11.18
CA LEU A 18 -14.45 12.06 11.38
C LEU A 18 -13.96 11.34 10.11
N THR A 19 -14.21 11.88 8.92
CA THR A 19 -13.76 11.26 7.65
C THR A 19 -12.39 11.73 7.19
N SER A 20 -11.87 12.85 7.71
CA SER A 20 -10.62 13.48 7.22
C SER A 20 -9.31 12.91 7.82
N CYS A 21 -9.38 12.04 8.83
CA CYS A 21 -8.18 11.53 9.52
C CYS A 21 -7.69 10.15 9.06
N ARG A 22 -8.18 9.64 7.93
CA ARG A 22 -7.61 8.41 7.34
C ARG A 22 -6.72 8.82 6.18
N ASP A 23 -5.43 8.92 6.48
CA ASP A 23 -4.39 8.97 5.46
C ASP A 23 -4.54 7.72 4.55
N PRO A 24 -5.01 7.89 3.30
CA PRO A 24 -5.29 6.77 2.41
C PRO A 24 -4.01 6.12 1.87
N PHE A 25 -2.86 6.76 2.08
CA PHE A 25 -1.55 6.32 1.59
C PHE A 25 -0.66 5.79 2.72
N ARG A 26 -1.24 5.24 3.79
CA ARG A 26 -0.43 4.65 4.85
C ARG A 26 0.34 3.44 4.30
N HIS A 27 1.63 3.61 4.15
CA HIS A 27 2.56 2.51 3.95
C HIS A 27 2.73 1.78 5.28
N TYR A 28 2.34 0.51 5.32
CA TYR A 28 2.24 -0.26 6.56
C TYR A 28 3.44 -1.20 6.74
N GLY A 29 3.78 -1.48 8.00
CA GLY A 29 4.77 -2.49 8.38
C GLY A 29 6.21 -1.99 8.47
N GLU A 30 7.14 -2.93 8.66
CA GLU A 30 8.57 -2.66 8.91
C GLU A 30 9.33 -2.19 7.65
N TYR A 31 8.73 -2.31 6.46
CA TYR A 31 9.35 -2.00 5.18
C TYR A 31 8.47 -1.07 4.32
N PRO A 32 8.19 0.18 4.79
CA PRO A 32 7.24 1.07 4.13
C PRO A 32 7.63 1.37 2.68
N GLN A 33 8.92 1.50 2.37
CA GLN A 33 9.41 1.72 1.01
C GLN A 33 9.11 0.57 0.05
N HIS A 34 9.28 -0.68 0.50
CA HIS A 34 8.99 -1.87 -0.29
C HIS A 34 7.48 -2.05 -0.46
N PHE A 35 6.72 -1.68 0.57
CA PHE A 35 5.27 -1.59 0.49
C PHE A 35 4.83 -0.57 -0.57
N SER A 36 5.43 0.62 -0.60
CA SER A 36 5.15 1.64 -1.63
C SER A 36 5.45 1.11 -3.03
N ILE A 37 6.57 0.41 -3.23
CA ILE A 37 6.88 -0.22 -4.53
C ILE A 37 5.78 -1.22 -4.91
N ALA A 38 5.38 -2.10 -3.99
CA ALA A 38 4.37 -3.12 -4.27
C ALA A 38 3.04 -2.53 -4.74
N ILE A 39 2.49 -1.55 -4.00
CA ILE A 39 1.19 -0.93 -4.35
C ILE A 39 1.25 -0.12 -5.65
N ASN A 40 2.41 0.46 -5.99
CA ASN A 40 2.56 1.20 -7.25
C ASN A 40 2.73 0.28 -8.46
N SER A 41 3.19 -0.94 -8.24
CA SER A 41 3.51 -1.89 -9.30
C SER A 41 2.36 -2.84 -9.58
N LEU A 42 1.62 -3.24 -8.54
CA LEU A 42 0.47 -4.13 -8.64
C LEU A 42 -0.79 -3.31 -8.90
N LEU A 43 -1.22 -3.26 -10.16
CA LEU A 43 -2.43 -2.54 -10.56
C LEU A 43 -3.66 -3.03 -9.78
N GLY A 44 -4.45 -2.08 -9.28
CA GLY A 44 -5.67 -2.36 -8.51
C GLY A 44 -5.43 -2.69 -7.03
N ILE A 45 -4.18 -2.71 -6.55
CA ILE A 45 -3.86 -3.03 -5.16
C ILE A 45 -3.63 -1.75 -4.35
N ALA A 46 -4.54 -1.46 -3.42
CA ALA A 46 -4.43 -0.31 -2.52
C ALA A 46 -3.54 -0.58 -1.28
N GLY A 47 -3.26 -1.85 -0.97
CA GLY A 47 -2.57 -2.24 0.25
C GLY A 47 -3.45 -2.17 1.51
N SER A 48 -3.06 -2.91 2.54
CA SER A 48 -3.76 -3.06 3.82
C SER A 48 -2.76 -3.25 4.96
N GLN A 49 -3.17 -2.90 6.18
CA GLN A 49 -2.39 -3.16 7.41
C GLN A 49 -2.08 -4.64 7.65
N ARG A 50 -2.86 -5.53 7.02
CA ARG A 50 -2.69 -6.99 7.14
C ARG A 50 -1.72 -7.56 6.10
N ASP A 51 -1.33 -6.76 5.12
CA ASP A 51 -0.37 -7.17 4.11
C ASP A 51 1.03 -7.14 4.71
N ARG A 52 1.88 -8.03 4.22
CA ARG A 52 3.23 -8.25 4.75
C ARG A 52 4.26 -8.11 3.65
N ILE A 53 5.39 -7.53 4.02
CA ILE A 53 6.61 -7.55 3.22
C ILE A 53 7.56 -8.55 3.86
N GLU A 54 8.16 -9.41 3.04
CA GLU A 54 9.25 -10.30 3.44
C GLU A 54 10.46 -10.06 2.53
N ILE A 55 11.61 -9.75 3.10
CA ILE A 55 12.87 -9.64 2.35
C ILE A 55 13.37 -11.05 2.07
N LEU A 56 13.60 -11.36 0.79
CA LEU A 56 14.02 -12.68 0.35
C LEU A 56 15.54 -12.73 0.17
N GLU A 57 16.10 -11.74 -0.51
CA GLU A 57 17.52 -11.70 -0.86
C GLU A 57 17.99 -10.25 -1.09
N GLN A 58 19.28 -10.01 -0.90
CA GLN A 58 19.96 -8.80 -1.37
C GLN A 58 21.19 -9.19 -2.18
N ASP A 59 21.33 -8.64 -3.38
CA ASP A 59 22.48 -8.93 -4.23
C ASP A 59 23.72 -8.08 -3.88
N THR A 60 24.85 -8.39 -4.51
CA THR A 60 26.12 -7.68 -4.27
C THR A 60 26.11 -6.21 -4.73
N LYS A 61 25.09 -5.79 -5.48
CA LYS A 61 24.89 -4.40 -5.90
C LYS A 61 23.91 -3.65 -5.00
N GLY A 62 23.40 -4.33 -3.97
CA GLY A 62 22.46 -3.78 -2.99
C GLY A 62 21.00 -3.80 -3.44
N ARG A 63 20.67 -4.43 -4.58
CA ARG A 63 19.28 -4.60 -5.02
C ARG A 63 18.59 -5.62 -4.12
N ILE A 64 17.36 -5.33 -3.71
CA ILE A 64 16.61 -6.15 -2.76
C ILE A 64 15.49 -6.87 -3.47
N MET A 65 15.47 -8.19 -3.37
CA MET A 65 14.32 -9.01 -3.74
C MET A 65 13.43 -9.20 -2.51
N PHE A 66 12.14 -8.94 -2.67
CA PHE A 66 11.18 -9.04 -1.58
C PHE A 66 9.84 -9.59 -2.08
N ALA A 67 9.07 -10.18 -1.17
CA ALA A 67 7.71 -10.61 -1.39
C ALA A 67 6.72 -9.65 -0.74
N PHE A 68 5.71 -9.24 -1.50
CA PHE A 68 4.47 -8.66 -0.98
C PHE A 68 3.42 -9.77 -0.86
N ILE A 69 2.88 -9.94 0.35
CA ILE A 69 1.95 -11.00 0.70
C ILE A 69 0.66 -10.36 1.19
N SER A 70 -0.43 -10.59 0.46
CA SER A 70 -1.77 -10.17 0.87
C SER A 70 -2.72 -11.34 0.86
N LYS A 71 -3.58 -11.45 1.88
CA LYS A 71 -4.63 -12.48 1.95
C LYS A 71 -5.94 -12.08 1.28
N PHE A 72 -6.14 -10.78 1.08
CA PHE A 72 -7.44 -10.23 0.69
C PHE A 72 -7.38 -9.46 -0.63
N SER A 73 -6.20 -9.01 -1.04
CA SER A 73 -6.00 -8.44 -2.36
C SER A 73 -6.14 -9.51 -3.44
N ALA A 74 -6.62 -9.08 -4.60
CA ALA A 74 -6.78 -9.89 -5.78
C ALA A 74 -6.46 -9.02 -7.00
N ILE A 75 -5.73 -9.59 -7.97
CA ILE A 75 -5.55 -8.98 -9.30
C ILE A 75 -6.57 -9.51 -10.31
N ASP A 76 -7.26 -10.60 -9.96
CA ASP A 76 -8.34 -11.23 -10.71
C ASP A 76 -9.47 -11.66 -9.74
N GLU A 77 -10.25 -12.68 -10.09
CA GLU A 77 -11.35 -13.18 -9.25
C GLU A 77 -10.90 -13.92 -7.99
N ARG A 78 -9.62 -14.28 -7.86
CA ARG A 78 -9.11 -15.10 -6.76
C ARG A 78 -8.39 -14.24 -5.71
N PRO A 79 -8.86 -14.24 -4.45
CA PRO A 79 -8.19 -13.54 -3.38
C PRO A 79 -6.89 -14.24 -2.98
N GLY A 80 -5.98 -13.48 -2.41
CA GLY A 80 -4.67 -13.99 -2.01
C GLY A 80 -3.64 -13.71 -3.09
N LEU A 81 -2.55 -13.06 -2.70
CA LEU A 81 -1.47 -12.67 -3.57
C LEU A 81 -0.13 -12.86 -2.87
N TYR A 82 0.78 -13.52 -3.56
CA TYR A 82 2.20 -13.60 -3.27
C TYR A 82 2.93 -13.03 -4.47
N SER A 83 3.49 -11.83 -4.32
CA SER A 83 4.15 -11.11 -5.43
C SER A 83 5.60 -10.85 -5.09
N ILE A 84 6.52 -11.39 -5.88
CA ILE A 84 7.97 -11.18 -5.77
C ILE A 84 8.37 -10.02 -6.68
N MET A 85 9.17 -9.11 -6.14
CA MET A 85 9.54 -7.85 -6.77
C MET A 85 10.99 -7.49 -6.43
N ILE A 86 11.57 -6.56 -7.20
CA ILE A 86 12.94 -6.07 -6.98
C ILE A 86 12.94 -4.56 -6.74
N CYS A 87 13.44 -4.15 -5.57
CA CYS A 87 13.85 -2.78 -5.32
C CYS A 87 15.29 -2.58 -5.83
N GLN A 88 15.50 -1.64 -6.74
CA GLN A 88 16.81 -1.38 -7.32
C GLN A 88 17.74 -0.68 -6.33
N LYS A 89 17.20 0.30 -5.61
CA LYS A 89 17.92 1.14 -4.66
C LYS A 89 16.92 1.89 -3.80
N THR A 90 17.26 2.10 -2.54
CA THR A 90 16.62 3.11 -1.68
C THR A 90 17.70 4.08 -1.22
N ASP A 91 17.42 5.38 -1.27
CA ASP A 91 18.22 6.41 -0.61
C ASP A 91 17.41 7.12 0.48
N SER A 92 17.83 8.30 0.91
CA SER A 92 17.18 9.04 2.00
C SER A 92 15.77 9.52 1.63
N GLU A 93 15.45 9.65 0.35
CA GLU A 93 14.19 10.25 -0.10
C GLU A 93 13.39 9.34 -1.03
N TYR A 94 14.05 8.54 -1.86
CA TYR A 94 13.41 7.80 -2.94
C TYR A 94 13.73 6.31 -2.90
N SER A 95 12.78 5.53 -3.43
CA SER A 95 12.99 4.13 -3.75
C SER A 95 12.74 3.91 -5.23
N TYR A 96 13.70 3.24 -5.87
CA TYR A 96 13.77 3.06 -7.30
C TYR A 96 13.42 1.62 -7.65
N PHE A 97 12.57 1.46 -8.65
CA PHE A 97 12.09 0.17 -9.13
C PHE A 97 12.03 0.19 -10.66
N TYR A 98 11.97 -0.99 -11.28
CA TYR A 98 11.89 -1.08 -12.73
C TYR A 98 10.53 -0.57 -13.23
N PRO A 99 10.47 0.24 -14.29
CA PRO A 99 9.18 0.59 -14.89
C PRO A 99 8.46 -0.68 -15.40
N ASP A 100 7.13 -0.64 -15.42
CA ASP A 100 6.23 -1.70 -15.90
C ASP A 100 6.09 -2.95 -14.98
N TYR A 101 5.56 -4.05 -15.54
CA TYR A 101 5.29 -5.33 -14.86
C TYR A 101 6.58 -6.05 -14.45
N HIS A 102 7.24 -5.57 -13.40
CA HIS A 102 8.49 -6.12 -12.87
C HIS A 102 8.27 -7.05 -11.67
N PHE A 103 7.15 -7.75 -11.65
CA PHE A 103 6.77 -8.66 -10.58
C PHE A 103 6.45 -10.05 -11.13
N VAL A 104 6.69 -11.05 -10.29
CA VAL A 104 6.14 -12.40 -10.48
C VAL A 104 5.08 -12.59 -9.41
N THR A 105 3.85 -12.89 -9.81
CA THR A 105 2.72 -12.99 -8.87
C THR A 105 2.01 -14.33 -9.01
N ALA A 106 1.54 -14.85 -7.88
CA ALA A 106 0.70 -16.03 -7.78
C ALA A 106 -0.29 -15.87 -6.63
N HIS A 107 -1.37 -16.66 -6.64
CA HIS A 107 -2.26 -16.74 -5.50
C HIS A 107 -1.62 -17.52 -4.35
N THR A 108 -1.87 -17.07 -3.11
CA THR A 108 -1.47 -17.76 -1.87
C THR A 108 -2.44 -18.85 -1.47
#